data_AF-A0A6P5EKX5-F1
#
_entry.id   AF-A0A6P5EKX5-F1
#
_cell.length_a   1.000
_cell.length_b   1.000
_cell.length_c   1.000
_cell.angle_alpha   90.00
_cell.angle_beta   90.00
_cell.angle_gamma   90.00
#
_symmetry.space_group_name_H-M   'P 1'
#
loop_
_entity.id
_entity.type
_entity.pdbx_description
1 polymer ?
#
loop_
_entity_poly.entity_id
_entity_poly.type
_entity_poly.pdbx_seq_one_letter_code
_entity_poly.pdbx_strand_id
1 'polypeptide(L)'
;MAIPSELWSLARVTVVVSIAMSYARFASSRVTPGALRLAALLPVISLLPLLPFSFSSITLRGTAGFLLAWLSLFKLLLLSFGLGPLHPSLPLLPFLLTSSLPVKLRSFTNTKQQHTSSSSTVLFLLSVAAKLLLYAFLASLYRFRDRMSPYLLLGILCFHIYVSLELLLALSAAAARGALGVELEPQANKPYLATSLGDFWGRRWNLMVSAALRPAVYHPVRARLGRAAGVVAAFLVSGLMHEAMFYYITLAAPPTGEVTAFFALHGLCTAAEGWWARRRSAAPAPPRWVAAPVTVGFVVGTGLWLFVPPLFRGGTDERMLEECMAMVAFVEETGRSLL
;
A
#
# COMPACT_ATOMS: atom_id res chain seq x y z
N MET A 1 23.14 -8.89 7.29
CA MET A 1 22.61 -7.61 6.77
C MET A 1 23.21 -6.48 7.60
N ALA A 2 24.00 -5.57 7.03
CA ALA A 2 24.58 -4.47 7.79
C ALA A 2 23.60 -3.29 7.82
N ILE A 3 23.05 -2.96 8.99
CA ILE A 3 22.13 -1.83 9.18
C ILE A 3 22.70 -0.50 8.62
N PRO A 4 24.01 -0.20 8.76
CA PRO A 4 24.59 1.01 8.15
C PRO A 4 24.43 1.10 6.61
N SER A 5 24.50 -0.03 5.89
CA SER A 5 24.34 0.00 4.42
C SER A 5 22.90 0.25 3.99
N GLU A 6 21.92 -0.19 4.79
CA GLU A 6 20.49 0.09 4.54
C GLU A 6 20.17 1.57 4.79
N LEU A 7 20.72 2.16 5.86
CA LEU A 7 20.55 3.58 6.15
C LEU A 7 21.15 4.46 5.04
N TRP A 8 22.32 4.10 4.52
CA TRP A 8 22.91 4.77 3.37
C TRP A 8 22.04 4.65 2.12
N SER A 9 21.50 3.45 1.85
CA SER A 9 20.60 3.21 0.73
C SER A 9 19.30 4.02 0.86
N LEU A 10 18.75 4.13 2.07
CA LEU A 10 17.57 4.94 2.37
C LEU A 10 17.84 6.43 2.12
N ALA A 11 18.97 6.96 2.61
CA ALA A 11 19.37 8.34 2.38
C ALA A 11 19.51 8.63 0.87
N ARG A 12 20.23 7.76 0.15
CA ARG A 12 20.41 7.87 -1.30
C ARG A 12 19.07 7.86 -2.05
N VAL A 13 18.21 6.89 -1.77
CA VAL A 13 16.88 6.81 -2.42
C VAL A 13 16.04 8.05 -2.10
N THR A 14 16.07 8.55 -0.86
CA THR A 14 15.33 9.76 -0.46
C THR A 14 15.79 10.98 -1.25
N VAL A 15 17.10 11.16 -1.42
CA VAL A 15 17.67 12.25 -2.23
C VAL A 15 17.26 12.12 -3.69
N VAL A 16 17.41 10.92 -4.27
CA VAL A 16 17.04 10.66 -5.68
C VAL A 16 15.55 10.91 -5.92
N VAL A 17 14.67 10.43 -5.04
CA VAL A 17 13.23 10.68 -5.11
C VAL A 17 12.94 12.18 -5.01
N SER A 18 13.60 12.90 -4.09
CA SER A 18 13.40 14.34 -3.93
C SER A 18 13.79 15.12 -5.19
N ILE A 19 14.91 14.79 -5.81
CA ILE A 19 15.35 15.39 -7.08
C ILE A 19 14.37 15.05 -8.20
N ALA A 20 14.00 13.78 -8.34
CA ALA A 20 13.10 13.33 -9.40
C ALA A 20 11.71 13.97 -9.29
N MET A 21 11.17 14.10 -8.08
CA MET A 21 9.88 14.75 -7.84
C MET A 21 9.96 16.28 -8.04
N SER A 22 11.08 16.91 -7.70
CA SER A 22 11.32 18.32 -8.00
C SER A 22 11.34 18.58 -9.51
N TYR A 23 12.00 17.71 -10.26
CA TYR A 23 11.98 17.72 -11.73
C TYR A 23 10.56 17.50 -12.26
N ALA A 24 9.83 16.51 -11.75
CA ALA A 24 8.47 16.22 -12.20
C ALA A 24 7.53 17.42 -11.99
N ARG A 25 7.66 18.12 -10.87
CA ARG A 25 6.94 19.37 -10.60
C ARG A 25 7.29 20.46 -11.60
N PHE A 26 8.59 20.67 -11.84
CA PHE A 26 9.09 21.68 -12.78
C PHE A 26 8.64 21.39 -14.21
N ALA A 27 8.81 20.17 -14.70
CA ALA A 27 8.35 19.78 -16.04
C ALA A 27 6.83 19.96 -16.19
N SER A 28 6.05 19.59 -15.18
CA SER A 28 4.59 19.72 -15.19
C SER A 28 4.10 21.17 -15.13
N SER A 29 4.90 22.11 -14.62
CA SER A 29 4.55 23.54 -14.64
C SER A 29 4.84 24.20 -15.99
N ARG A 30 5.70 23.59 -16.82
CA ARG A 30 6.08 24.09 -18.14
C ARG A 30 5.30 23.44 -19.28
N VAL A 31 4.82 22.21 -19.09
CA VAL A 31 4.13 21.43 -20.13
C VAL A 31 2.66 21.22 -19.76
N THR A 32 1.75 21.49 -20.69
CA THR A 32 0.30 21.30 -20.50
C THR A 32 -0.06 19.81 -20.33
N PRO A 33 -1.18 19.47 -19.67
CA PRO A 33 -1.58 18.08 -19.47
C PRO A 33 -1.81 17.36 -20.81
N GLY A 34 -1.36 16.11 -20.92
CA GLY A 34 -1.52 15.28 -22.11
C GLY A 34 -0.27 14.46 -22.42
N ALA A 35 -0.15 14.02 -23.68
CA ALA A 35 0.94 13.15 -24.13
C ALA A 35 2.33 13.78 -23.97
N LEU A 36 2.47 15.10 -24.20
CA LEU A 36 3.75 15.80 -24.05
C LEU A 36 4.21 15.83 -22.59
N ARG A 37 3.30 16.05 -21.63
CA ARG A 37 3.64 15.97 -20.21
C ARG A 37 3.96 14.54 -19.79
N LEU A 38 3.27 13.54 -20.34
CA LEU A 38 3.64 12.14 -20.12
C LEU A 38 5.06 11.85 -20.60
N ALA A 39 5.41 12.28 -21.82
CA ALA A 39 6.76 12.12 -22.36
C ALA A 39 7.81 12.82 -21.48
N ALA A 40 7.53 14.05 -21.01
CA ALA A 40 8.42 14.78 -20.11
C ALA A 40 8.59 14.10 -18.74
N LEU A 41 7.56 13.42 -18.23
CA LEU A 41 7.60 12.69 -16.96
C LEU A 41 8.12 11.25 -17.09
N LEU A 42 8.25 10.73 -18.30
CA LEU A 42 8.64 9.35 -18.57
C LEU A 42 9.98 8.96 -17.89
N PRO A 43 11.04 9.79 -17.88
CA PRO A 43 12.28 9.45 -17.17
C PRO A 43 12.06 9.18 -15.68
N VAL A 44 11.20 9.96 -15.02
CA VAL A 44 10.89 9.76 -13.60
C VAL A 44 10.01 8.53 -13.42
N ILE A 45 9.00 8.35 -14.27
CA ILE A 45 8.10 7.20 -14.21
C ILE A 45 8.88 5.88 -14.37
N SER A 46 9.85 5.84 -15.28
CA SER A 46 10.71 4.66 -15.49
C SER A 46 11.72 4.43 -14.37
N LEU A 47 12.16 5.49 -13.68
CA LEU A 47 13.10 5.38 -12.56
C LEU A 47 12.46 4.77 -11.31
N LEU A 48 11.22 5.15 -10.97
CA LEU A 48 10.59 4.78 -9.70
C LEU A 48 10.54 3.27 -9.43
N PRO A 49 10.21 2.38 -10.39
CA PRO A 49 10.22 0.94 -10.18
C PRO A 49 11.61 0.33 -9.94
N LEU A 50 12.69 1.05 -10.24
CA LEU A 50 14.06 0.54 -10.07
C LEU A 50 14.62 0.83 -8.68
N LEU A 51 14.16 1.89 -8.03
CA LEU A 51 14.65 2.33 -6.72
C LEU A 51 14.48 1.28 -5.59
N PRO A 52 13.40 0.48 -5.52
CA PRO A 52 13.25 -0.56 -4.49
C PRO A 52 14.40 -1.56 -4.47
N PHE A 53 15.03 -1.86 -5.61
CA PHE A 53 16.17 -2.78 -5.68
C PHE A 53 17.44 -2.24 -5.00
N SER A 54 17.44 -0.99 -4.56
CA SER A 54 18.53 -0.42 -3.74
C SER A 54 18.59 -1.01 -2.33
N PHE A 55 17.52 -1.69 -1.87
CA PHE A 55 17.39 -2.23 -0.52
C PHE A 55 17.63 -3.74 -0.50
N SER A 56 18.48 -4.21 0.41
CA SER A 56 18.65 -5.65 0.64
C SER A 56 17.57 -6.21 1.57
N SER A 57 17.02 -5.37 2.46
CA SER A 57 15.88 -5.71 3.33
C SER A 57 14.59 -5.89 2.53
N ILE A 58 13.90 -7.00 2.77
CA ILE A 58 12.55 -7.31 2.31
C ILE A 58 11.58 -6.22 2.75
N THR A 59 11.62 -5.83 4.03
CA THR A 59 10.67 -4.86 4.59
C THR A 59 10.83 -3.49 3.91
N LEU A 60 12.07 -3.00 3.78
CA LEU A 60 12.34 -1.72 3.12
C LEU A 60 12.08 -1.79 1.61
N ARG A 61 12.48 -2.87 0.94
CA ARG A 61 12.25 -3.08 -0.49
C ARG A 61 10.76 -3.15 -0.82
N GLY A 62 9.98 -3.94 -0.07
CA GLY A 62 8.54 -4.04 -0.23
C GLY A 62 7.83 -2.71 0.02
N THR A 63 8.24 -1.98 1.07
CA THR A 63 7.70 -0.65 1.38
C THR A 63 8.03 0.36 0.28
N ALA A 64 9.27 0.39 -0.22
CA ALA A 64 9.69 1.24 -1.31
C ALA A 64 8.96 0.89 -2.61
N GLY A 65 8.75 -0.41 -2.90
CA GLY A 65 7.95 -0.87 -4.03
C GLY A 65 6.52 -0.33 -3.96
N PHE A 66 5.88 -0.45 -2.79
CA PHE A 66 4.52 0.03 -2.60
C PHE A 66 4.42 1.56 -2.73
N LEU A 67 5.33 2.32 -2.10
CA LEU A 67 5.31 3.78 -2.18
C LEU A 67 5.68 4.29 -3.58
N LEU A 68 6.80 3.84 -4.14
CA LEU A 68 7.40 4.44 -5.33
C LEU A 68 6.87 3.81 -6.62
N ALA A 69 6.97 2.49 -6.74
CA ALA A 69 6.59 1.77 -7.96
C ALA A 69 5.07 1.72 -8.16
N TRP A 70 4.30 1.81 -7.07
CA TRP A 70 2.85 1.84 -7.16
C TRP A 70 2.27 3.25 -6.95
N LEU A 71 2.31 3.79 -5.74
CA LEU A 71 1.55 5.01 -5.43
C LEU A 71 2.09 6.25 -6.14
N SER A 72 3.40 6.52 -6.03
CA SER A 72 4.03 7.67 -6.69
C SER A 72 3.91 7.59 -8.20
N LEU A 73 4.18 6.41 -8.77
CA LEU A 73 4.05 6.18 -10.21
C LEU A 73 2.63 6.49 -10.69
N PHE A 74 1.59 5.98 -10.02
CA PHE A 74 0.20 6.22 -10.41
C PHE A 74 -0.18 7.70 -10.25
N LYS A 75 0.32 8.38 -9.20
CA LYS A 75 0.11 9.82 -9.03
C LYS A 75 0.77 10.64 -10.14
N LEU A 76 1.97 10.25 -10.59
CA LEU A 76 2.65 10.92 -11.71
C LEU A 76 1.96 10.66 -13.05
N LEU A 77 1.48 9.43 -13.30
CA LEU A 77 0.66 9.13 -14.48
C LEU A 77 -0.60 10.00 -14.51
N LEU A 78 -1.28 10.14 -13.37
CA LEU A 78 -2.44 11.02 -13.25
C LEU A 78 -2.08 12.48 -13.49
N LEU A 79 -0.96 12.96 -12.91
CA LEU A 79 -0.44 14.31 -13.12
C LEU A 79 -0.13 14.60 -14.60
N SER A 80 0.36 13.62 -15.36
CA SER A 80 0.58 13.73 -16.80
C SER A 80 -0.68 14.17 -17.55
N PHE A 81 -1.85 13.73 -17.09
CA PHE A 81 -3.15 14.07 -17.68
C PHE A 81 -3.93 15.15 -16.90
N GLY A 82 -3.29 15.79 -15.90
CA GLY A 82 -3.93 16.85 -15.10
C GLY A 82 -5.00 16.31 -14.16
N LEU A 83 -4.91 15.03 -13.79
CA LEU A 83 -5.81 14.34 -12.88
C LEU A 83 -5.10 14.03 -11.56
N GLY A 84 -5.89 13.60 -10.58
CA GLY A 84 -5.36 13.12 -9.30
C GLY A 84 -5.00 14.23 -8.31
N PRO A 85 -4.28 13.89 -7.23
CA PRO A 85 -4.04 14.80 -6.11
C PRO A 85 -2.85 15.76 -6.31
N LEU A 86 -2.05 15.56 -7.36
CA LEU A 86 -0.86 16.37 -7.61
C LEU A 86 -1.18 17.53 -8.55
N HIS A 87 -0.64 18.71 -8.22
CA HIS A 87 -0.73 19.89 -9.08
C HIS A 87 0.60 20.66 -9.07
N PRO A 88 1.08 21.17 -10.23
CA PRO A 88 2.37 21.85 -10.31
C PRO A 88 2.44 23.17 -9.50
N SER A 89 1.28 23.78 -9.20
CA SER A 89 1.22 25.00 -8.37
C SER A 89 1.45 24.74 -6.87
N LEU A 90 1.42 23.48 -6.42
CA LEU A 90 1.72 23.16 -5.02
C LEU A 90 3.13 23.66 -4.67
N PRO A 91 3.36 24.16 -3.44
CA PRO A 91 4.72 24.43 -2.97
C PRO A 91 5.56 23.15 -3.00
N LEU A 92 6.89 23.30 -3.05
CA LEU A 92 7.80 22.17 -3.27
C LEU A 92 7.62 21.05 -2.23
N LEU A 93 7.67 21.37 -0.95
CA LEU A 93 7.57 20.40 0.14
C LEU A 93 6.21 19.64 0.16
N PRO A 94 5.04 20.32 0.07
CA PRO A 94 3.74 19.67 -0.17
C PRO A 94 3.71 18.75 -1.38
N PHE A 95 4.32 19.16 -2.50
CA PHE A 95 4.40 18.32 -3.70
C PHE A 95 5.21 17.05 -3.43
N LEU A 96 6.42 17.18 -2.84
CA LEU A 96 7.30 16.05 -2.51
C LEU A 96 6.63 15.03 -1.59
N LEU A 97 5.97 15.49 -0.53
CA LEU A 97 5.32 14.61 0.44
C LEU A 97 4.07 13.95 -0.16
N THR A 98 3.25 14.70 -0.91
CA THR A 98 2.05 14.14 -1.54
C THR A 98 2.42 13.15 -2.65
N SER A 99 3.51 13.36 -3.37
CA SER A 99 3.93 12.46 -4.44
C SER A 99 4.53 11.17 -3.89
N SER A 100 5.38 11.25 -2.87
CA SER A 100 6.13 10.11 -2.30
C SER A 100 5.39 9.32 -1.21
N LEU A 101 4.55 9.98 -0.40
CA LEU A 101 3.92 9.36 0.76
C LEU A 101 2.42 9.11 0.56
N PRO A 102 1.79 8.26 1.42
CA PRO A 102 0.34 8.02 1.49
C PRO A 102 -0.57 9.24 1.74
N VAL A 103 -0.11 10.47 1.57
CA VAL A 103 -0.76 11.66 2.12
C VAL A 103 -1.74 12.26 1.12
N LYS A 104 -2.95 12.56 1.59
CA LYS A 104 -3.83 13.54 0.95
C LYS A 104 -3.76 14.82 1.76
N LEU A 105 -3.29 15.90 1.15
CA LEU A 105 -3.32 17.21 1.79
C LEU A 105 -4.78 17.63 1.95
N ARG A 106 -5.26 17.74 3.19
CA ARG A 106 -6.48 18.52 3.43
C ARG A 106 -6.16 19.97 3.14
N SER A 107 -7.03 20.62 2.36
CA SER A 107 -6.91 22.03 1.99
C SER A 107 -6.51 22.86 3.21
N PHE A 108 -5.46 23.69 3.06
CA PHE A 108 -4.89 24.60 4.06
C PHE A 108 -5.88 25.65 4.62
N THR A 109 -7.18 25.50 4.35
CA THR A 109 -8.23 26.50 4.60
C THR A 109 -8.97 26.31 5.92
N ASN A 110 -8.62 25.30 6.73
CA ASN A 110 -9.26 25.09 8.03
C ASN A 110 -8.26 24.65 9.11
N THR A 111 -7.20 25.43 9.27
CA THR A 111 -6.23 25.26 10.36
C THR A 111 -6.80 25.91 11.62
N LYS A 112 -7.73 25.25 12.32
CA LYS A 112 -7.70 25.39 13.78
C LYS A 112 -6.41 24.71 14.22
N GLN A 113 -5.42 25.50 14.65
CA GLN A 113 -4.24 25.00 15.34
C GLN A 113 -4.70 24.14 16.52
N GLN A 114 -4.75 22.82 16.34
CA GLN A 114 -4.83 21.92 17.47
C GLN A 114 -3.43 21.89 18.08
N HIS A 115 -3.25 22.65 19.16
CA HIS A 115 -2.11 22.50 20.04
C HIS A 115 -2.07 21.04 20.52
N THR A 116 -1.12 20.27 20.00
CA THR A 116 -0.84 18.92 20.47
C THR A 116 -0.19 19.04 21.85
N SER A 117 -0.89 18.62 22.90
CA SER A 117 -0.32 18.51 24.24
C SER A 117 0.79 17.45 24.26
N SER A 118 1.80 17.58 25.14
CA SER A 118 2.91 16.60 25.22
C SER A 118 2.44 15.17 25.46
N SER A 119 1.29 15.00 26.13
CA SER A 119 0.60 13.72 26.33
C SER A 119 0.24 13.02 25.01
N SER A 120 -0.15 13.77 23.98
CA SER A 120 -0.50 13.21 22.66
C SER A 120 0.71 12.63 21.91
N THR A 121 1.90 13.23 22.06
CA THR A 121 3.14 12.73 21.46
C THR A 121 3.60 11.43 22.11
N VAL A 122 3.54 11.36 23.45
CA VAL A 122 3.88 10.14 24.20
C VAL A 122 2.95 8.99 23.80
N LEU A 123 1.64 9.23 23.73
CA LEU A 123 0.67 8.24 23.27
C LEU A 123 0.92 7.77 21.83
N PHE A 124 1.33 8.68 20.94
CA PHE A 124 1.72 8.32 19.57
C PHE A 124 2.97 7.42 19.55
N LEU A 125 4.03 7.78 20.27
CA LEU A 125 5.25 7.00 20.34
C LEU A 125 5.00 5.61 20.94
N LEU A 126 4.20 5.53 22.01
CA LEU A 126 3.77 4.25 22.60
C LEU A 126 2.98 3.40 21.60
N SER A 127 2.09 4.02 20.82
CA SER A 127 1.35 3.29 19.77
C SER A 127 2.26 2.74 18.68
N VAL A 128 3.26 3.51 18.23
CA VAL A 128 4.26 3.06 17.25
C VAL A 128 5.12 1.94 17.83
N ALA A 129 5.61 2.10 19.06
CA ALA A 129 6.39 1.06 19.75
C ALA A 129 5.58 -0.24 19.91
N ALA A 130 4.31 -0.16 20.33
CA ALA A 130 3.43 -1.32 20.44
C ALA A 130 3.23 -2.03 19.09
N LYS A 131 3.06 -1.26 17.99
CA LYS A 131 2.95 -1.81 16.64
C LYS A 131 4.24 -2.50 16.18
N LEU A 132 5.41 -1.93 16.49
CA LEU A 132 6.72 -2.54 16.20
C LEU A 132 6.91 -3.86 16.97
N LEU A 133 6.56 -3.88 18.26
CA LEU A 133 6.62 -5.10 19.07
C LEU A 133 5.67 -6.17 18.54
N LEU A 134 4.44 -5.79 18.17
CA LEU A 134 3.47 -6.70 17.56
C LEU A 134 3.98 -7.24 16.22
N TYR A 135 4.59 -6.40 15.38
CA TYR A 135 5.20 -6.82 14.12
C TYR A 135 6.30 -7.87 14.36
N ALA A 136 7.22 -7.61 15.29
CA ALA A 136 8.31 -8.53 15.62
C ALA A 136 7.77 -9.85 16.19
N PHE A 137 6.75 -9.79 17.06
CA PHE A 137 6.08 -10.97 17.56
C PHE A 137 5.48 -11.82 16.44
N LEU A 138 4.70 -11.21 15.53
CA LEU A 138 4.09 -11.93 14.40
C LEU A 138 5.15 -12.55 13.48
N ALA A 139 6.26 -11.85 13.21
CA ALA A 139 7.36 -12.39 12.43
C ALA A 139 8.01 -13.62 13.11
N SER A 140 8.17 -13.59 14.44
CA SER A 140 8.72 -14.72 15.20
C SER A 140 7.88 -15.99 15.10
N LEU A 141 6.56 -15.85 14.87
CA LEU A 141 5.65 -16.98 14.73
C LEU A 141 5.92 -17.79 13.45
N TYR A 142 6.49 -17.21 12.39
CA TYR A 142 6.81 -17.95 11.17
C TYR A 142 7.85 -19.06 11.37
N ARG A 143 8.65 -19.01 12.44
CA ARG A 143 9.54 -20.12 12.83
C ARG A 143 8.79 -21.45 13.05
N PHE A 144 7.50 -21.37 13.37
CA PHE A 144 6.66 -22.55 13.61
C PHE A 144 5.72 -22.86 12.45
N ARG A 145 5.88 -22.25 11.26
CA ARG A 145 4.96 -22.37 10.12
C ARG A 145 4.62 -23.82 9.78
N ASP A 146 5.61 -24.71 9.80
CA ASP A 146 5.47 -26.11 9.37
C ASP A 146 4.58 -26.91 10.33
N ARG A 147 4.32 -26.38 11.54
CA ARG A 147 3.44 -26.98 12.55
C ARG A 147 2.07 -26.30 12.60
N MET A 148 1.83 -25.24 11.82
CA MET A 148 0.58 -24.49 11.86
C MET A 148 -0.43 -25.03 10.86
N SER A 149 -1.72 -24.91 11.20
CA SER A 149 -2.76 -25.09 10.20
C SER A 149 -2.68 -23.97 9.13
N PRO A 150 -3.03 -24.25 7.87
CA PRO A 150 -3.03 -23.23 6.81
C PRO A 150 -3.88 -22.00 7.17
N TYR A 151 -5.00 -22.21 7.87
CA TYR A 151 -5.88 -21.13 8.33
C TYR A 151 -5.21 -20.22 9.37
N LEU A 152 -4.47 -20.81 10.31
CA LEU A 152 -3.71 -20.04 11.30
C LEU A 152 -2.59 -19.23 10.62
N LEU A 153 -1.89 -19.85 9.67
CA LEU A 153 -0.82 -19.18 8.91
C LEU A 153 -1.37 -17.99 8.10
N LEU A 154 -2.51 -18.15 7.42
CA LEU A 154 -3.17 -17.04 6.74
C LEU A 154 -3.62 -15.96 7.73
N GLY A 155 -4.16 -16.34 8.89
CA GLY A 155 -4.54 -15.40 9.93
C GLY A 155 -3.35 -14.52 10.35
N ILE A 156 -2.22 -15.15 10.69
CA ILE A 156 -0.98 -14.46 11.04
C ILE A 156 -0.52 -13.54 9.89
N LEU A 157 -0.54 -14.04 8.65
CA LEU A 157 -0.15 -13.25 7.48
C LEU A 157 -1.03 -12.00 7.30
N CYS A 158 -2.36 -12.15 7.41
CA CYS A 158 -3.29 -11.03 7.31
C CYS A 158 -3.04 -9.99 8.40
N PHE A 159 -2.84 -10.44 9.65
CA PHE A 159 -2.50 -9.54 10.76
C PHE A 159 -1.17 -8.86 10.54
N HIS A 160 -0.17 -9.57 10.04
CA HIS A 160 1.15 -9.03 9.76
C HIS A 160 1.05 -7.93 8.70
N ILE A 161 0.43 -8.20 7.54
CA ILE A 161 0.22 -7.20 6.48
C ILE A 161 -0.53 -5.98 7.02
N TYR A 162 -1.57 -6.19 7.84
CA TYR A 162 -2.32 -5.10 8.45
C TYR A 162 -1.45 -4.22 9.36
N VAL A 163 -0.66 -4.83 10.24
CA VAL A 163 0.26 -4.11 11.14
C VAL A 163 1.34 -3.38 10.34
N SER A 164 1.88 -3.99 9.27
CA SER A 164 2.85 -3.35 8.37
C SER A 164 2.28 -2.09 7.72
N LEU A 165 1.04 -2.16 7.21
CA LEU A 165 0.36 -1.00 6.61
C LEU A 165 0.09 0.08 7.66
N GLU A 166 -0.37 -0.29 8.85
CA GLU A 166 -0.59 0.64 9.97
C GLU A 166 0.69 1.35 10.42
N LEU A 167 1.81 0.63 10.44
CA LEU A 167 3.12 1.18 10.77
C LEU A 167 3.59 2.16 9.70
N LEU A 168 3.51 1.77 8.42
CA LEU A 168 3.82 2.62 7.27
C LEU A 168 3.03 3.94 7.32
N LEU A 169 1.74 3.86 7.64
CA LEU A 169 0.86 5.02 7.75
C LEU A 169 1.20 5.89 8.95
N ALA A 170 1.47 5.30 10.11
CA ALA A 170 1.88 6.05 11.30
C ALA A 170 3.18 6.84 11.05
N LEU A 171 4.17 6.21 10.41
CA LEU A 171 5.44 6.85 10.06
C LEU A 171 5.24 7.95 9.01
N SER A 172 4.42 7.70 7.99
CA SER A 172 4.06 8.71 6.99
C SER A 172 3.31 9.88 7.62
N ALA A 173 2.48 9.63 8.64
CA ALA A 173 1.73 10.65 9.38
C ALA A 173 2.68 11.53 10.18
N ALA A 174 3.63 10.91 10.87
CA ALA A 174 4.65 11.63 11.63
C ALA A 174 5.47 12.54 10.70
N ALA A 175 5.92 12.03 9.56
CA ALA A 175 6.65 12.82 8.57
C ALA A 175 5.80 13.99 8.03
N ALA A 176 4.55 13.74 7.66
CA ALA A 176 3.65 14.77 7.15
C ALA A 176 3.29 15.84 8.19
N ARG A 177 3.05 15.43 9.46
CA ARG A 177 2.78 16.37 10.56
C ARG A 177 4.01 17.19 10.91
N GLY A 178 5.18 16.56 11.03
CA GLY A 178 6.43 17.27 11.34
C GLY A 178 6.82 18.29 10.27
N ALA A 179 6.53 18.00 9.00
CA ALA A 179 6.90 18.87 7.89
C ALA A 179 5.82 19.90 7.51
N LEU A 180 4.54 19.57 7.63
CA LEU A 180 3.43 20.39 7.11
C LEU A 180 2.25 20.60 8.09
N GLY A 181 2.25 19.96 9.26
CA GLY A 181 1.13 20.01 10.18
C GLY A 181 -0.16 19.34 9.67
N VAL A 182 -0.07 18.42 8.70
CA VAL A 182 -1.23 17.79 8.06
C VAL A 182 -1.45 16.37 8.58
N GLU A 183 -2.71 16.00 8.81
CA GLU A 183 -3.13 14.64 9.20
C GLU A 183 -3.43 13.74 8.00
N LEU A 184 -3.16 12.44 8.17
CA LEU A 184 -3.47 11.39 7.20
C LEU A 184 -4.91 10.91 7.34
N GLU A 185 -5.55 10.59 6.20
CA GLU A 185 -6.84 9.88 6.22
C GLU A 185 -6.64 8.40 6.64
N PRO A 186 -7.61 7.82 7.39
CA PRO A 186 -7.62 6.39 7.67
C PRO A 186 -7.68 5.56 6.38
N GLN A 187 -6.90 4.47 6.29
CA GLN A 187 -6.77 3.69 5.05
C GLN A 187 -7.51 2.35 5.05
N ALA A 188 -8.05 1.94 6.19
CA ALA A 188 -8.94 0.78 6.32
C ALA A 188 -10.16 1.13 7.17
N ASN A 189 -11.29 0.49 6.91
CA ASN A 189 -12.55 0.71 7.63
C ASN A 189 -13.25 -0.62 7.93
N LYS A 190 -12.82 -1.28 9.03
CA LYS A 190 -13.42 -2.51 9.57
C LYS A 190 -13.75 -3.55 8.48
N PRO A 191 -12.75 -4.08 7.76
CA PRO A 191 -12.94 -4.96 6.60
C PRO A 191 -13.67 -6.27 6.91
N TYR A 192 -13.57 -6.78 8.15
CA TYR A 192 -14.27 -7.97 8.62
C TYR A 192 -15.80 -7.80 8.71
N LEU A 193 -16.33 -6.58 8.57
CA LEU A 193 -17.78 -6.30 8.52
C LEU A 193 -18.30 -6.15 7.08
N ALA A 194 -17.49 -6.48 6.06
CA ALA A 194 -17.91 -6.38 4.68
C ALA A 194 -19.05 -7.36 4.37
N THR A 195 -20.07 -6.88 3.66
CA THR A 195 -21.26 -7.68 3.30
C THR A 195 -21.32 -8.05 1.82
N SER A 196 -20.33 -7.61 1.04
CA SER A 196 -20.12 -7.98 -0.35
C SER A 196 -18.66 -7.74 -0.74
N LEU A 197 -18.21 -8.32 -1.85
CA LEU A 197 -16.85 -8.11 -2.34
C LEU A 197 -16.62 -6.65 -2.74
N GLY A 198 -17.64 -6.00 -3.32
CA GLY A 198 -17.60 -4.57 -3.62
C GLY A 198 -17.46 -3.69 -2.38
N ASP A 199 -18.10 -4.05 -1.27
CA ASP A 199 -17.96 -3.34 0.02
C ASP A 199 -16.57 -3.56 0.62
N PHE A 200 -16.07 -4.80 0.60
CA PHE A 200 -14.73 -5.16 1.08
C PHE A 200 -13.64 -4.37 0.35
N TRP A 201 -13.50 -4.57 -0.97
CA TRP A 201 -12.41 -3.99 -1.76
C TRP A 201 -12.57 -2.50 -2.03
N GLY A 202 -13.81 -2.03 -2.17
CA GLY A 202 -14.08 -0.65 -2.56
C GLY A 202 -14.12 0.33 -1.40
N ARG A 203 -14.51 -0.11 -0.20
CA ARG A 203 -14.85 0.83 0.90
C ARG A 203 -14.19 0.53 2.23
N ARG A 204 -13.58 -0.65 2.40
CA ARG A 204 -13.09 -1.09 3.71
C ARG A 204 -11.63 -1.52 3.72
N TRP A 205 -11.15 -2.13 2.64
CA TRP A 205 -9.76 -2.58 2.54
C TRP A 205 -8.93 -1.65 1.64
N ASN A 206 -7.74 -1.28 2.13
CA ASN A 206 -6.71 -0.53 1.41
C ASN A 206 -7.28 0.61 0.52
N LEU A 207 -7.88 1.59 1.18
CA LEU A 207 -8.54 2.72 0.52
C LEU A 207 -7.58 3.56 -0.34
N MET A 208 -6.28 3.50 -0.08
CA MET A 208 -5.25 4.14 -0.89
C MET A 208 -5.19 3.57 -2.30
N VAL A 209 -5.06 2.24 -2.40
CA VAL A 209 -5.00 1.54 -3.67
C VAL A 209 -6.30 1.77 -4.44
N SER A 210 -7.44 1.67 -3.76
CA SER A 210 -8.73 2.03 -4.33
C SER A 210 -8.78 3.48 -4.84
N ALA A 211 -8.24 4.44 -4.09
CA ALA A 211 -8.20 5.85 -4.49
C ALA A 211 -7.25 6.13 -5.66
N ALA A 212 -6.18 5.35 -5.82
CA ALA A 212 -5.26 5.45 -6.97
C ALA A 212 -5.85 4.80 -8.23
N LEU A 213 -6.39 3.59 -8.12
CA LEU A 213 -6.93 2.82 -9.24
C LEU A 213 -8.22 3.41 -9.82
N ARG A 214 -9.03 4.09 -9.00
CA ARG A 214 -10.28 4.72 -9.45
C ARG A 214 -10.08 5.71 -10.62
N PRO A 215 -9.32 6.80 -10.45
CA PRO A 215 -9.04 7.75 -11.52
C PRO A 215 -8.10 7.19 -12.58
N ALA A 216 -7.14 6.34 -12.22
CA ALA A 216 -6.14 5.85 -13.16
C ALA A 216 -6.66 4.77 -14.11
N VAL A 217 -7.60 3.92 -13.66
CA VAL A 217 -8.03 2.72 -14.41
C VAL A 217 -9.54 2.62 -14.50
N TYR A 218 -10.25 2.63 -13.35
CA TYR A 218 -11.69 2.36 -13.33
C TYR A 218 -12.49 3.38 -14.14
N HIS A 219 -12.30 4.67 -13.89
CA HIS A 219 -13.02 5.75 -14.57
C HIS A 219 -12.80 5.77 -16.09
N PRO A 220 -11.56 5.75 -16.62
CA PRO A 220 -11.35 5.77 -18.06
C PRO A 220 -11.89 4.52 -18.76
N VAL A 221 -11.71 3.33 -18.17
CA VAL A 221 -12.23 2.08 -18.76
C VAL A 221 -13.76 2.04 -18.69
N ARG A 222 -14.35 2.45 -17.55
CA ARG A 222 -15.81 2.52 -17.40
C ARG A 222 -16.44 3.45 -18.42
N ALA A 223 -15.83 4.60 -18.69
CA ALA A 223 -16.36 5.58 -19.63
C ALA A 223 -16.48 5.02 -21.06
N ARG A 224 -15.60 4.08 -21.44
CA ARG A 224 -15.57 3.49 -22.79
C ARG A 224 -16.27 2.14 -22.91
N LEU A 225 -16.12 1.27 -21.91
CA LEU A 225 -16.51 -0.14 -21.96
C LEU A 225 -17.56 -0.53 -20.90
N GLY A 226 -18.03 0.44 -20.12
CA GLY A 226 -19.06 0.23 -19.10
C GLY A 226 -18.53 -0.25 -17.74
N ARG A 227 -19.45 -0.32 -16.76
CA ARG A 227 -19.11 -0.49 -15.34
C ARG A 227 -18.37 -1.80 -15.03
N ALA A 228 -18.80 -2.92 -15.62
CA ALA A 228 -18.22 -4.23 -15.36
C ALA A 228 -16.76 -4.30 -15.85
N ALA A 229 -16.50 -3.84 -17.08
CA ALA A 229 -15.15 -3.75 -17.62
C ALA A 229 -14.25 -2.86 -16.77
N GLY A 230 -14.76 -1.72 -16.29
CA GLY A 230 -14.02 -0.85 -15.37
C GLY A 230 -13.61 -1.55 -14.07
N VAL A 231 -14.52 -2.33 -13.46
CA VAL A 231 -14.21 -3.11 -12.25
C VAL A 231 -13.14 -4.15 -12.56
N VAL A 232 -13.35 -4.99 -13.57
CA VAL A 232 -12.40 -6.06 -13.93
C VAL A 232 -11.02 -5.48 -14.25
N ALA A 233 -10.94 -4.40 -15.02
CA ALA A 233 -9.66 -3.74 -15.34
C ALA A 233 -8.94 -3.21 -14.10
N ALA A 234 -9.66 -2.58 -13.15
CA ALA A 234 -9.05 -2.10 -11.92
C ALA A 234 -8.47 -3.25 -11.07
N PHE A 235 -9.18 -4.38 -11.00
CA PHE A 235 -8.69 -5.57 -10.31
C PHE A 235 -7.52 -6.24 -11.03
N LEU A 236 -7.53 -6.32 -12.36
CA LEU A 236 -6.41 -6.85 -13.14
C LEU A 236 -5.13 -6.01 -12.94
N VAL A 237 -5.23 -4.68 -13.03
CA VAL A 237 -4.10 -3.80 -12.76
C VAL A 237 -3.64 -3.93 -11.30
N SER A 238 -4.57 -4.05 -10.35
CA SER A 238 -4.22 -4.35 -8.95
C SER A 238 -3.47 -5.67 -8.82
N GLY A 239 -3.90 -6.73 -9.52
CA GLY A 239 -3.23 -8.03 -9.51
C GLY A 239 -1.81 -7.99 -10.04
N LEU A 240 -1.60 -7.33 -11.17
CA LEU A 240 -0.26 -7.11 -11.75
C LEU A 240 0.65 -6.33 -10.80
N MET A 241 0.12 -5.30 -10.15
CA MET A 241 0.89 -4.55 -9.15
C MET A 241 1.24 -5.40 -7.93
N HIS A 242 0.35 -6.29 -7.48
CA HIS A 242 0.67 -7.21 -6.40
C HIS A 242 1.71 -8.26 -6.82
N GLU A 243 1.70 -8.74 -8.07
CA GLU A 243 2.79 -9.60 -8.54
C GLU A 243 4.13 -8.88 -8.56
N ALA A 244 4.16 -7.61 -8.99
CA ALA A 244 5.35 -6.79 -8.87
C ALA A 244 5.77 -6.62 -7.39
N MET A 245 4.83 -6.41 -6.47
CA MET A 245 5.12 -6.34 -5.04
C MET A 245 5.69 -7.65 -4.49
N PHE A 246 5.14 -8.79 -4.88
CA PHE A 246 5.64 -10.10 -4.48
C PHE A 246 7.06 -10.30 -5.01
N TYR A 247 7.32 -9.93 -6.25
CA TYR A 247 8.68 -9.96 -6.80
C TYR A 247 9.65 -9.06 -6.01
N TYR A 248 9.24 -7.83 -5.66
CA TYR A 248 10.05 -6.99 -4.76
C TYR A 248 10.24 -7.62 -3.38
N ILE A 249 9.27 -8.34 -2.83
CA ILE A 249 9.43 -8.94 -1.50
C ILE A 249 10.38 -10.14 -1.57
N THR A 250 10.12 -11.08 -2.48
CA THR A 250 10.79 -12.39 -2.49
C THR A 250 12.13 -12.37 -3.22
N LEU A 251 12.27 -11.60 -4.33
CA LEU A 251 13.39 -11.67 -5.29
C LEU A 251 13.76 -13.07 -5.81
N ALA A 252 13.03 -14.12 -5.40
CA ALA A 252 13.47 -15.50 -5.53
C ALA A 252 12.79 -16.23 -6.69
N ALA A 253 11.59 -15.81 -7.09
CA ALA A 253 10.81 -16.49 -8.12
C ALA A 253 10.23 -15.51 -9.16
N PRO A 254 10.20 -15.90 -10.44
CA PRO A 254 9.46 -15.15 -11.44
C PRO A 254 7.97 -15.12 -11.09
N PRO A 255 7.25 -14.05 -11.46
CA PRO A 255 5.82 -13.93 -11.16
C PRO A 255 5.05 -15.09 -11.80
N THR A 256 4.36 -15.87 -10.97
CA THR A 256 3.62 -17.06 -11.40
C THR A 256 2.23 -16.73 -11.94
N GLY A 257 1.73 -15.53 -11.64
CA GLY A 257 0.40 -15.07 -12.05
C GLY A 257 -0.71 -15.51 -11.09
N GLU A 258 -0.41 -16.32 -10.07
CA GLU A 258 -1.39 -16.77 -9.06
C GLU A 258 -1.99 -15.58 -8.30
N VAL A 259 -1.19 -14.59 -7.94
CA VAL A 259 -1.68 -13.39 -7.24
C VAL A 259 -2.52 -12.54 -8.19
N THR A 260 -2.14 -12.46 -9.47
CA THR A 260 -2.96 -11.78 -10.49
C THR A 260 -4.30 -12.51 -10.67
N ALA A 261 -4.30 -13.85 -10.69
CA ALA A 261 -5.50 -14.66 -10.79
C ALA A 261 -6.43 -14.46 -9.58
N PHE A 262 -5.89 -14.33 -8.37
CA PHE A 262 -6.66 -13.96 -7.17
C PHE A 262 -7.45 -12.66 -7.43
N PHE A 263 -6.78 -11.57 -7.80
CA PHE A 263 -7.47 -10.31 -8.03
C PHE A 263 -8.42 -10.36 -9.23
N ALA A 264 -8.05 -11.05 -10.31
CA ALA A 264 -8.91 -11.23 -11.48
C ALA A 264 -10.23 -11.92 -11.10
N LEU A 265 -10.16 -13.02 -10.33
CA LEU A 265 -11.33 -13.74 -9.81
C LEU A 265 -12.21 -12.82 -8.95
N HIS A 266 -11.62 -12.08 -8.02
CA HIS A 266 -12.34 -11.12 -7.19
C HIS A 266 -12.99 -9.99 -8.01
N GLY A 267 -12.33 -9.52 -9.07
CA GLY A 267 -12.87 -8.51 -9.98
C GLY A 267 -14.07 -9.01 -10.77
N LEU A 268 -14.00 -10.23 -11.30
CA LEU A 268 -15.10 -10.90 -11.99
C LEU A 268 -16.29 -11.11 -11.04
N CYS A 269 -16.05 -11.62 -9.84
CA CYS A 269 -17.09 -11.83 -8.83
C CYS A 269 -17.74 -10.51 -8.39
N THR A 270 -16.95 -9.45 -8.17
CA THR A 270 -17.47 -8.12 -7.83
C THR A 270 -18.31 -7.52 -8.96
N ALA A 271 -17.89 -7.70 -10.21
CA ALA A 271 -18.66 -7.26 -11.38
C ALA A 271 -19.99 -8.05 -11.50
N ALA A 272 -19.95 -9.35 -11.26
CA ALA A 272 -21.12 -10.23 -11.25
C ALA A 272 -22.10 -9.86 -10.11
N GLU A 273 -21.62 -9.65 -8.88
CA GLU A 273 -22.41 -9.15 -7.75
C GLU A 273 -23.14 -7.86 -8.13
N GLY A 274 -22.41 -6.89 -8.69
CA GLY A 274 -22.98 -5.61 -9.08
C GLY A 274 -24.00 -5.72 -10.21
N TRP A 275 -23.83 -6.67 -11.13
CA TRP A 275 -24.78 -6.94 -12.20
C TRP A 275 -26.04 -7.64 -11.68
N TRP A 276 -25.88 -8.63 -10.80
CA TRP A 276 -26.98 -9.37 -10.17
C TRP A 276 -27.84 -8.46 -9.29
N ALA A 277 -27.21 -7.60 -8.48
CA ALA A 277 -27.89 -6.63 -7.64
C ALA A 277 -28.78 -5.66 -8.44
N ARG A 278 -28.39 -5.30 -9.67
CA ARG A 278 -29.20 -4.44 -10.54
C ARG A 278 -30.40 -5.16 -11.17
N ARG A 279 -30.33 -6.48 -11.34
CA ARG A 279 -31.43 -7.29 -11.91
C ARG A 279 -32.45 -7.73 -10.86
N ARG A 280 -32.05 -7.85 -9.61
CA ARG A 280 -32.92 -8.21 -8.48
C ARG A 280 -33.58 -6.98 -7.83
N SER A 281 -34.13 -6.07 -8.63
CA SER A 281 -34.70 -4.78 -8.20
C SER A 281 -35.69 -4.86 -7.01
N ALA A 282 -36.23 -6.03 -6.69
CA ALA A 282 -37.22 -6.25 -5.63
C ALA A 282 -36.85 -7.31 -4.55
N ALA A 283 -35.67 -7.94 -4.60
CA ALA A 283 -35.34 -8.97 -3.61
C ALA A 283 -34.66 -8.36 -2.37
N PRO A 284 -35.03 -8.78 -1.14
CA PRO A 284 -34.33 -8.36 0.08
C PRO A 284 -32.85 -8.73 -0.01
N ALA A 285 -31.98 -7.81 0.38
CA ALA A 285 -30.56 -8.14 0.56
C ALA A 285 -30.43 -9.22 1.65
N PRO A 286 -29.48 -10.16 1.51
CA PRO A 286 -29.23 -11.14 2.56
C PRO A 286 -28.89 -10.44 3.88
N PRO A 287 -29.34 -10.98 5.02
CA PRO A 287 -29.05 -10.38 6.31
C PRO A 287 -27.54 -10.36 6.55
N ARG A 288 -27.07 -9.32 7.25
CA ARG A 288 -25.63 -9.04 7.43
C ARG A 288 -24.85 -10.21 8.03
N TRP A 289 -25.47 -10.94 8.96
CA TRP A 289 -24.87 -12.08 9.64
C TRP A 289 -24.69 -13.31 8.74
N VAL A 290 -25.35 -13.36 7.57
CA VAL A 290 -25.07 -14.35 6.51
C VAL A 290 -24.08 -13.79 5.51
N ALA A 291 -24.32 -12.57 5.03
CA ALA A 291 -23.56 -11.97 3.95
C ALA A 291 -22.08 -11.74 4.34
N ALA A 292 -21.82 -11.34 5.59
CA ALA A 292 -20.45 -11.05 6.04
C ALA A 292 -19.59 -12.32 6.18
N PRO A 293 -20.03 -13.40 6.86
CA PRO A 293 -19.26 -14.65 6.87
C PRO A 293 -19.03 -15.24 5.48
N VAL A 294 -20.01 -15.17 4.58
CA VAL A 294 -19.86 -15.65 3.20
C VAL A 294 -18.80 -14.83 2.45
N THR A 295 -18.85 -13.50 2.55
CA THR A 295 -17.89 -12.60 1.90
C THR A 295 -16.47 -12.83 2.43
N VAL A 296 -16.32 -12.86 3.77
CA VAL A 296 -15.03 -13.08 4.41
C VAL A 296 -14.51 -14.49 4.14
N GLY A 297 -15.38 -15.51 4.20
CA GLY A 297 -15.04 -16.89 3.88
C GLY A 297 -14.56 -17.06 2.44
N PHE A 298 -15.18 -16.36 1.49
CA PHE A 298 -14.71 -16.33 0.10
C PHE A 298 -13.30 -15.73 0.00
N VAL A 299 -13.07 -14.56 0.60
CA VAL A 299 -11.75 -13.90 0.62
C VAL A 299 -10.67 -14.77 1.29
N VAL A 300 -11.02 -15.44 2.39
CA VAL A 300 -10.12 -16.35 3.11
C VAL A 300 -9.81 -17.58 2.25
N GLY A 301 -10.82 -18.21 1.66
CA GLY A 301 -10.65 -19.41 0.84
C GLY A 301 -9.80 -19.14 -0.41
N THR A 302 -10.09 -18.06 -1.15
CA THR A 302 -9.27 -17.66 -2.30
C THR A 302 -7.88 -17.18 -1.89
N GLY A 303 -7.74 -16.57 -0.71
CA GLY A 303 -6.46 -16.15 -0.15
C GLY A 303 -5.53 -17.33 0.16
N LEU A 304 -6.06 -18.37 0.80
CA LEU A 304 -5.32 -19.62 1.04
C LEU A 304 -4.86 -20.29 -0.25
N TRP A 305 -5.71 -20.24 -1.28
CA TRP A 305 -5.44 -20.92 -2.53
C TRP A 305 -4.42 -20.18 -3.41
N LEU A 306 -4.60 -18.88 -3.62
CA LEU A 306 -3.89 -18.13 -4.67
C LEU A 306 -2.93 -17.06 -4.15
N PHE A 307 -3.08 -16.63 -2.89
CA PHE A 307 -2.30 -15.50 -2.35
C PHE A 307 -1.18 -15.95 -1.40
N VAL A 308 -1.46 -16.94 -0.56
CA VAL A 308 -0.51 -17.47 0.44
C VAL A 308 0.66 -18.23 -0.21
N PRO A 309 0.45 -19.20 -1.11
CA PRO A 309 1.54 -20.04 -1.59
C PRO A 309 2.70 -19.28 -2.25
N PRO A 310 2.47 -18.28 -3.14
CA PRO A 310 3.56 -17.50 -3.74
C PRO A 310 4.47 -16.80 -2.74
N LEU A 311 3.94 -16.36 -1.58
CA LEU A 311 4.70 -15.55 -0.64
C LEU A 311 5.80 -16.36 0.06
N PHE A 312 5.51 -17.64 0.33
CA PHE A 312 6.41 -18.54 1.04
C PHE A 312 7.34 -19.32 0.11
N ARG A 313 7.13 -19.26 -1.22
CA ARG A 313 8.07 -19.85 -2.19
C ARG A 313 9.39 -19.10 -2.15
N GLY A 314 10.46 -19.78 -1.76
CA GLY A 314 11.83 -19.23 -1.78
C GLY A 314 12.36 -18.70 -0.44
N GLY A 315 11.77 -19.11 0.69
CA GLY A 315 12.33 -18.82 2.03
C GLY A 315 12.18 -17.36 2.49
N THR A 316 11.20 -16.64 1.92
CA THR A 316 10.91 -15.23 2.27
C THR A 316 10.73 -15.00 3.76
N ASP A 317 10.14 -15.96 4.45
CA ASP A 317 9.83 -15.93 5.86
C ASP A 317 11.05 -16.22 6.76
N GLU A 318 11.99 -17.06 6.32
CA GLU A 318 13.28 -17.21 6.98
C GLU A 318 14.05 -15.90 6.94
N ARG A 319 14.10 -15.26 5.77
CA ARG A 319 14.75 -13.96 5.60
C ARG A 319 14.03 -12.83 6.35
N MET A 320 12.70 -12.89 6.46
CA MET A 320 11.91 -11.98 7.30
C MET A 320 12.23 -12.16 8.79
N LEU A 321 12.41 -13.40 9.24
CA LEU A 321 12.80 -13.72 10.61
C LEU A 321 14.21 -13.20 10.91
N GLU A 322 15.16 -13.40 10.00
CA GLU A 322 16.51 -12.85 10.11
C GLU A 322 16.51 -11.32 10.25
N GLU A 323 15.70 -10.61 9.46
CA GLU A 323 15.54 -9.15 9.55
C GLU A 323 14.99 -8.72 10.92
N CYS A 324 13.98 -9.41 11.44
CA CYS A 324 13.41 -9.08 12.74
C CYS A 324 14.41 -9.33 13.88
N MET A 325 15.14 -10.45 13.83
CA MET A 325 16.18 -10.76 14.81
C MET A 325 17.31 -9.72 14.78
N ALA A 326 17.75 -9.31 13.59
CA ALA A 326 18.76 -8.26 13.44
C ALA A 326 18.29 -6.91 14.01
N MET A 327 17.01 -6.57 13.82
CA MET A 327 16.43 -5.34 14.38
C MET A 327 16.36 -5.38 15.91
N VAL A 328 15.96 -6.51 16.49
CA VAL A 328 15.94 -6.68 17.97
C VAL A 328 17.35 -6.55 18.54
N ALA A 329 18.33 -7.24 17.94
CA ALA A 329 19.72 -7.17 18.39
C ALA A 329 20.27 -5.73 18.35
N PHE A 330 19.95 -4.96 17.31
CA PHE A 330 20.35 -3.56 17.20
C PHE A 330 19.72 -2.67 18.28
N VAL A 331 18.43 -2.88 18.59
CA VAL A 331 17.76 -2.14 19.67
C VAL A 331 18.38 -2.47 21.02
N GLU A 332 18.68 -3.74 21.28
CA GLU A 332 19.36 -4.16 22.51
C GLU A 332 20.76 -3.54 22.64
N GLU A 333 21.55 -3.53 21.56
CA GLU A 333 22.89 -2.93 21.52
C GLU A 333 22.85 -1.40 21.71
N THR A 334 21.90 -0.74 21.06
CA THR A 334 21.68 0.71 21.22
C THR A 334 21.20 1.03 22.63
N GLY A 335 20.33 0.20 23.21
CA GLY A 335 19.90 0.35 24.59
C GLY A 335 21.03 0.19 25.60
N ARG A 336 21.95 -0.75 25.35
CA ARG A 336 23.14 -0.96 26.20
C ARG A 336 24.18 0.16 26.08
N SER A 337 24.29 0.81 24.92
CA SER A 337 25.25 1.93 24.73
C SER A 337 24.75 3.28 25.25
N LEU A 338 23.45 3.38 25.53
CA LEU A 338 22.81 4.56 26.13
C LEU A 338 22.68 4.48 27.67
N LEU A 339 22.99 3.32 28.27
CA LEU A 339 23.02 3.07 29.71
C LEU A 339 24.47 3.07 30.21
#